data_AF-A0A351NGE5-F1
#
_entry.id   AF-A0A351NGE5-F1
#
_cell.length_a   1.000
_cell.length_b   1.000
_cell.length_c   1.000
_cell.angle_alpha   90.00
_cell.angle_beta   90.00
_cell.angle_gamma   90.00
#
_symmetry.space_group_name_H-M   'P 1'
#
loop_
_entity.id
_entity.type
_entity.pdbx_description
1 polymer ?
#
loop_
_entity_poly.entity_id
_entity_poly.type
_entity_poly.pdbx_seq_one_letter_code
_entity_poly.pdbx_strand_id
1 'polypeptide(L)' 'MIITKSGLTIRMAVSEIRVAGRATQGVKLINIREGDSIAAVCPVAKSDEEEVSGEAEHNNEV' A
#
# COMPACT_ATOMS: atom_id res chain seq x y z
N MET A 1 1.10 1.75 6.86
CA MET A 1 -0.27 1.99 6.36
C MET A 1 -0.23 3.09 5.32
N ILE A 2 -0.91 2.89 4.19
CA ILE A 2 -1.13 3.88 3.14
C ILE A 2 -2.64 4.11 3.05
N ILE A 3 -3.06 5.36 2.95
CA ILE A 3 -4.48 5.76 2.91
C ILE A 3 -4.68 6.65 1.69
N THR A 4 -5.63 6.30 0.82
CA THR A 4 -6.02 7.14 -0.34
C THR A 4 -7.14 8.11 0.02
N LYS A 5 -7.37 9.13 -0.80
CA LYS A 5 -8.48 10.08 -0.60
C LYS A 5 -9.86 9.43 -0.76
N SER A 6 -9.96 8.36 -1.53
CA SER A 6 -11.16 7.54 -1.63
C SER A 6 -11.47 6.70 -0.38
N GLY A 7 -10.56 6.67 0.60
CA GLY A 7 -10.74 5.93 1.86
C GLY A 7 -10.18 4.51 1.84
N LEU A 8 -9.47 4.10 0.78
CA LEU A 8 -8.82 2.80 0.73
C LEU A 8 -7.59 2.78 1.65
N THR A 9 -7.56 1.84 2.59
CA THR A 9 -6.43 1.65 3.50
C THR A 9 -5.66 0.39 3.15
N ILE A 10 -4.35 0.52 2.97
CA ILE A 10 -3.46 -0.58 2.60
C ILE A 10 -2.41 -0.75 3.70
N ARG A 11 -2.42 -1.92 4.33
CA ARG A 11 -1.39 -2.36 5.27
C ARG A 11 -0.41 -3.26 4.51
N MET A 12 0.88 -2.96 4.63
CA MET A 12 1.95 -3.85 4.14
C MET A 12 3.04 -3.92 5.20
N ALA A 13 3.78 -5.02 5.20
CA ALA A 13 4.93 -5.15 6.07
C ALA A 13 6.09 -4.33 5.52
N VAL A 14 6.82 -3.64 6.41
CA VAL A 14 8.00 -2.86 6.01
C VAL A 14 9.08 -3.76 5.40
N SER A 15 9.13 -5.03 5.82
CA SER A 15 10.05 -6.05 5.28
C SER A 15 9.82 -6.39 3.82
N GLU A 16 8.64 -6.12 3.26
CA GLU A 16 8.32 -6.36 1.85
C GLU A 16 8.77 -5.21 0.95
N ILE A 17 9.12 -4.06 1.54
CA ILE A 17 9.57 -2.88 0.79
C ILE A 17 11.03 -3.07 0.40
N ARG A 18 11.29 -3.06 -0.91
CA ARG A 18 12.65 -3.14 -1.45
C ARG A 18 13.50 -1.97 -0.96
N VAL A 19 14.69 -2.27 -0.45
CA VAL A 19 15.69 -1.27 -0.10
C VAL A 19 16.18 -0.55 -1.36
N ALA A 20 16.06 0.77 -1.38
CA ALA A 20 16.52 1.65 -2.46
C ALA A 20 17.47 2.72 -1.91
N GLY A 21 18.43 3.15 -2.73
CA GLY A 21 19.37 4.22 -2.38
C GLY A 21 18.70 5.60 -2.34
N ARG A 22 19.37 6.58 -1.70
CA ARG A 22 18.84 7.94 -1.52
C ARG A 22 18.63 8.72 -2.83
N ALA A 23 19.50 8.54 -3.81
CA ALA A 23 19.43 9.22 -5.10
C ALA A 23 18.62 8.39 -6.11
N THR A 24 17.37 8.02 -5.75
CA THR A 24 16.47 7.23 -6.59
C THR A 24 15.04 7.78 -6.51
N GLN A 25 14.18 7.37 -7.44
CA GLN A 25 12.74 7.64 -7.38
C GLN A 25 11.98 6.69 -6.44
N GLY A 26 12.67 5.70 -5.85
CA GLY A 26 12.06 4.63 -5.07
C GLY A 26 11.46 3.52 -5.93
N VAL A 27 10.55 2.75 -5.33
CA VAL A 27 9.81 1.66 -5.99
C VAL A 27 8.31 1.91 -5.87
N LYS A 28 7.53 1.42 -6.84
CA LYS A 28 6.08 1.47 -6.76
C LYS A 28 5.58 0.44 -5.75
N LEU A 29 4.83 0.88 -4.75
CA LEU A 29 4.23 0.00 -3.73
C LEU A 29 2.80 -0.43 -4.08
N ILE A 30 2.00 0.48 -4.64
CA ILE A 30 0.60 0.24 -4.99
C ILE A 30 0.27 0.85 -6.35
N ASN A 31 -0.70 0.29 -7.06
CA ASN A 31 -1.34 0.98 -8.20
C ASN A 31 -2.49 1.83 -7.66
N ILE A 32 -2.50 3.12 -8.02
CA ILE A 32 -3.57 4.04 -7.66
C ILE A 32 -4.54 4.10 -8.83
N ARG A 33 -5.84 4.04 -8.54
CA ARG A 33 -6.89 4.19 -9.56
C ARG A 33 -6.84 5.59 -10.17
N GLU A 34 -7.31 5.71 -11.40
CA GLU A 34 -7.39 7.01 -12.06
C GLU A 34 -8.25 7.98 -11.24
N GLY A 35 -7.77 9.22 -11.08
CA GLY A 35 -8.43 10.26 -10.29
C GLY A 35 -8.26 10.15 -8.77
N ASP A 36 -7.62 9.10 -8.26
CA ASP A 36 -7.33 8.96 -6.83
C ASP A 36 -5.88 9.41 -6.49
N SER A 37 -5.62 9.64 -5.21
CA SER A 37 -4.30 10.06 -4.72
C SER A 37 -4.11 9.68 -3.26
N ILE A 38 -2.85 9.69 -2.81
CA ILE A 38 -2.51 9.43 -1.42
C ILE A 38 -3.02 10.57 -0.54
N ALA A 39 -3.79 10.22 0.50
CA ALA A 39 -4.20 11.14 1.55
C ALA A 39 -3.19 11.14 2.71
N ALA A 40 -2.72 9.96 3.13
CA ALA A 40 -1.78 9.82 4.25
C ALA A 40 -0.96 8.54 4.18
N VAL A 41 0.20 8.56 4.82
CA VAL A 41 1.04 7.38 5.08
C VAL A 41 1.48 7.44 6.55
N CYS A 42 1.31 6.35 7.28
CA CYS A 42 1.76 6.26 8.66
C CYS A 42 2.33 4.87 9.01
N PRO A 43 3.36 4.81 9.87
CA PRO A 43 3.79 3.55 10.46
C PRO A 43 2.70 3.06 11.42
N VAL A 44 2.52 1.74 11.48
CA VAL A 44 1.63 1.10 12.44
C VAL A 44 2.42 -0.02 13.09
N ALA A 45 2.40 -0.09 14.41
CA ALA A 45 3.03 -1.18 15.14
C ALA A 45 2.44 -2.50 14.68
N LYS A 46 3.29 -3.52 14.55
CA LYS A 46 2.83 -4.88 14.29
C LYS A 46 2.14 -5.37 15.56
N SER A 47 0.84 -5.65 15.45
CA SER A 47 0.07 -6.37 16.46
C SER A 47 0.08 -7.85 16.09
N ASP A 48 0.15 -8.74 17.07
CA ASP A 48 0.24 -10.20 16.88
C ASP A 48 -1.09 -10.85 16.42
N GLU A 49 -2.06 -10.04 15.97
CA GLU A 49 -3.36 -10.51 15.49
C GLU A 49 -3.31 -10.81 13.98
N GLU A 50 -3.84 -11.98 13.64
CA GLU A 50 -3.75 -12.66 12.34
C GLU A 50 -3.98 -11.75 11.13
N GLU A 51 -3.13 -11.93 10.12
CA GLU A 51 -3.22 -11.20 8.85
C GLU A 51 -4.48 -11.64 8.09
N VAL A 52 -5.51 -10.80 8.08
CA VAL A 52 -6.60 -10.92 7.11
C VAL A 52 -6.04 -10.53 5.75
N SER A 53 -5.71 -11.55 4.93
CA SER A 53 -5.33 -11.39 3.53
C SER A 53 -6.52 -10.83 2.75
N GLY A 54 -6.59 -9.52 2.63
CA GLY A 54 -7.51 -8.84 1.71
C GLY A 54 -7.08 -9.08 0.27
N GLU A 55 -7.49 -10.20 -0.31
CA GLU A 55 -7.47 -10.43 -1.74
C GLU A 55 -8.47 -9.46 -2.39
N ALA A 56 -7.98 -8.28 -2.78
CA ALA A 56 -8.71 -7.41 -3.68
C ALA A 56 -8.63 -8.02 -5.08
N GLU A 57 -9.63 -8.84 -5.43
CA GLU A 57 -9.89 -9.30 -6.79
C GLU A 57 -9.87 -8.10 -7.74
N HIS A 58 -8.80 -7.96 -8.52
CA HIS A 58 -8.79 -7.13 -9.71
C HIS A 58 -9.48 -7.93 -10.82
N ASN A 59 -10.81 -7.86 -10.86
CA ASN A 59 -11.56 -8.31 -12.02
C ASN A 59 -11.26 -7.33 -13.16
N ASN A 60 -10.29 -7.67 -14.01
CA ASN A 60 -10.03 -6.94 -15.25
C ASN A 60 -10.92 -7.55 -16.33
N GLU A 61 -12.17 -7.08 -16.41
CA GLU A 61 -13.06 -7.41 -17.53
C GLU A 61 -12.53 -6.74 -18.81
N VAL A 62 -12.21 -7.57 -19.80
CA VAL A 62 -12.29 -7.27 -21.24
C VAL A 62 -13.23 -8.29 -21.85
#